data_AF-A0A1J7BV90-F1
#
_entry.id   AF-A0A1J7BV90-F1
#
_cell.length_a   1.000
_cell.length_b   1.000
_cell.length_c   1.000
_cell.angle_alpha   90.00
_cell.angle_beta   90.00
_cell.angle_gamma   90.00
#
_symmetry.space_group_name_H-M   'P 1'
#
loop_
_entity.id
_entity.type
_entity.pdbx_description
1 polymer ?
#
loop_
_entity_poly.entity_id
_entity_poly.type
_entity_poly.pdbx_seq_one_letter_code
_entity_poly.pdbx_strand_id
1 'polypeptide(L)'
;MENNTQSIIEVTTGILKVSGAELYYETKGNGPILLMIPGANGDHFIFTPIREILSKTFTVVTYDRRGFSGSKLVGEQDYSHRINTDANDAASLIKHLTNEPAFVFASSSGALVSLQLMTLHPEIIKALVPHEPTALKYLPDVEKWKATVQEIYDIYTKEGEGPAKDKFVNELIPGTQDGELMRGGKGPETPNTTYWFKHEMRQYPSTDFDTDKLEENKDKILFCVGRDSVNTMPAWPVTNLAKQFGTEVLSVPGGHLGYALHPADFAKDLLAGLQKRGKL
;
A
#
# COMPACT_ATOMS: atom_id res chain seq x y z
N MET A 1 35.27 -11.71 -26.03
CA MET A 1 34.61 -11.30 -24.77
C MET A 1 33.69 -10.15 -25.15
N GLU A 2 32.42 -10.46 -25.42
CA GLU A 2 31.44 -9.42 -25.68
C GLU A 2 31.13 -8.73 -24.35
N ASN A 3 31.46 -7.43 -24.28
CA ASN A 3 31.05 -6.56 -23.20
C ASN A 3 29.54 -6.47 -23.23
N ASN A 4 28.89 -7.32 -22.45
CA ASN A 4 27.46 -7.26 -22.19
C ASN A 4 27.22 -6.09 -21.22
N THR A 5 27.33 -4.86 -21.72
CA THR A 5 26.97 -3.66 -20.98
C THR A 5 25.45 -3.67 -20.85
N GLN A 6 24.95 -4.33 -19.80
CA GLN A 6 23.55 -4.31 -19.45
C GLN A 6 23.15 -2.83 -19.30
N SER A 7 22.31 -2.32 -20.20
CA SER A 7 21.91 -0.91 -20.20
C SER A 7 21.31 -0.58 -18.83
N ILE A 8 21.91 0.37 -18.12
CA ILE A 8 21.38 0.85 -16.84
C ILE A 8 20.06 1.56 -17.16
N ILE A 9 18.94 0.97 -16.74
CA ILE A 9 17.63 1.63 -16.84
C ILE A 9 17.55 2.64 -15.70
N GLU A 10 17.66 3.91 -16.04
CA GLU A 10 17.55 5.02 -15.10
C GLU A 10 16.11 5.21 -14.62
N VAL A 11 15.97 5.83 -13.45
CA VAL A 11 14.67 6.29 -12.97
C VAL A 11 14.23 7.50 -13.79
N THR A 12 13.00 7.49 -14.26
CA THR A 12 12.36 8.66 -14.85
C THR A 12 11.29 9.19 -13.90
N THR A 13 11.08 10.51 -13.90
CA THR A 13 10.12 11.17 -13.01
C THR A 13 9.07 11.90 -13.83
N GLY A 14 7.88 12.09 -13.25
CA GLY A 14 6.79 12.79 -13.90
C GLY A 14 5.80 13.39 -12.90
N ILE A 15 4.98 14.32 -13.41
CA ILE A 15 3.85 14.89 -12.69
C ILE A 15 2.59 14.59 -13.50
N LEU A 16 1.59 13.98 -12.87
CA LEU A 16 0.25 13.80 -13.45
C LEU A 16 -0.73 14.79 -12.82
N LYS A 17 -1.40 15.59 -13.64
CA LYS A 17 -2.48 16.46 -13.18
C LYS A 17 -3.77 15.66 -13.05
N VAL A 18 -4.40 15.73 -11.88
CA VAL A 18 -5.71 15.14 -11.59
C VAL A 18 -6.62 16.21 -10.98
N SER A 19 -7.89 15.88 -10.77
CA SER A 19 -8.82 16.83 -10.15
C SER A 19 -8.35 17.20 -8.73
N GLY A 20 -8.04 18.49 -8.54
CA GLY A 20 -7.62 19.08 -7.27
C GLY A 20 -6.18 18.79 -6.84
N ALA A 21 -5.38 18.02 -7.61
CA ALA A 21 -4.01 17.67 -7.22
C ALA A 21 -3.07 17.47 -8.41
N GLU A 22 -1.77 17.52 -8.13
CA GLU A 22 -0.68 17.13 -9.02
C GLU A 22 0.08 15.97 -8.36
N LEU A 23 0.11 14.81 -9.01
CA LEU A 23 0.71 13.59 -8.48
C LEU A 23 2.14 13.43 -9.01
N TYR A 24 3.11 13.38 -8.11
CA TYR A 24 4.48 13.00 -8.43
C TYR A 24 4.62 11.49 -8.52
N TYR A 25 5.29 11.01 -9.57
CA TYR A 25 5.61 9.60 -9.75
C TYR A 25 6.98 9.39 -10.36
N GLU A 26 7.54 8.21 -10.10
CA GLU A 26 8.75 7.68 -10.70
C GLU A 26 8.45 6.38 -11.45
N THR A 27 9.15 6.13 -12.55
CA THR A 27 9.13 4.84 -13.25
C THR A 27 10.53 4.29 -13.48
N LYS A 28 10.65 2.96 -13.40
CA LYS A 28 11.89 2.24 -13.71
C LYS A 28 11.61 0.85 -14.27
N GLY A 29 12.30 0.49 -15.35
CA GLY A 29 12.14 -0.78 -16.07
C GLY A 29 11.44 -0.60 -17.41
N ASN A 30 11.14 -1.70 -18.08
CA ASN A 30 10.55 -1.71 -19.44
C ASN A 30 9.53 -2.83 -19.67
N GLY A 31 9.12 -3.53 -18.60
CA GLY A 31 8.10 -4.58 -18.65
C GLY A 31 6.68 -4.06 -18.43
N PRO A 32 5.71 -4.96 -18.15
CA PRO A 32 4.35 -4.57 -17.76
C PRO A 32 4.34 -3.61 -16.57
N ILE A 33 3.33 -2.74 -16.48
CA ILE A 33 3.21 -1.78 -15.37
C ILE A 33 2.96 -2.51 -14.06
N LEU A 34 3.78 -2.21 -13.05
CA LEU A 34 3.53 -2.53 -11.64
C LEU A 34 3.39 -1.23 -10.86
N LEU A 35 2.17 -0.84 -10.51
CA LEU A 35 1.92 0.29 -9.62
C LEU A 35 2.13 -0.11 -8.16
N MET A 36 2.91 0.66 -7.41
CA MET A 36 3.13 0.49 -5.98
C MET A 36 2.45 1.61 -5.18
N ILE A 37 1.48 1.26 -4.34
CA ILE A 37 0.70 2.22 -3.53
C ILE A 37 1.21 2.25 -2.07
N PRO A 38 1.80 3.37 -1.60
CA PRO A 38 2.39 3.44 -0.26
C PRO A 38 1.35 3.62 0.85
N GLY A 39 1.72 3.16 2.05
CA GLY A 39 0.90 3.20 3.26
C GLY A 39 0.95 4.52 4.05
N ALA A 40 1.03 4.41 5.38
CA ALA A 40 1.03 5.49 6.37
C ALA A 40 2.35 6.31 6.35
N ASN A 41 2.51 7.10 5.30
CA ASN A 41 3.46 8.20 5.06
C ASN A 41 3.23 8.75 3.63
N GLY A 42 2.46 8.02 2.80
CA GLY A 42 2.05 8.39 1.45
C GLY A 42 3.19 8.55 0.45
N ASP A 43 4.40 8.22 0.85
CA ASP A 43 5.65 8.50 0.15
C ASP A 43 6.17 7.26 -0.60
N HIS A 44 6.57 7.47 -1.84
CA HIS A 44 7.12 6.45 -2.73
C HIS A 44 8.47 5.88 -2.29
N PHE A 45 9.30 6.65 -1.56
CA PHE A 45 10.70 6.29 -1.25
C PHE A 45 10.84 4.93 -0.54
N ILE A 46 9.84 4.52 0.24
CA ILE A 46 9.84 3.24 0.97
C ILE A 46 9.96 2.03 0.04
N PHE A 47 9.57 2.17 -1.24
CA PHE A 47 9.67 1.11 -2.23
C PHE A 47 10.99 1.08 -2.99
N THR A 48 11.90 2.03 -2.75
CA THR A 48 13.18 2.12 -3.48
C THR A 48 13.93 0.78 -3.50
N PRO A 49 14.13 0.07 -2.38
CA PRO A 49 14.93 -1.17 -2.39
C PRO A 49 14.32 -2.28 -3.25
N ILE A 50 13.00 -2.47 -3.19
CA ILE A 50 12.31 -3.53 -3.95
C ILE A 50 12.08 -3.14 -5.41
N ARG A 51 11.89 -1.84 -5.70
CA ARG A 51 11.77 -1.31 -7.08
C ARG A 51 12.98 -1.69 -7.92
N GLU A 52 14.19 -1.54 -7.39
CA GLU A 52 15.44 -1.87 -8.08
C GLU A 52 15.53 -3.35 -8.52
N ILE A 53 14.81 -4.23 -7.81
CA ILE A 53 14.79 -5.67 -8.08
C ILE A 53 13.68 -5.98 -9.07
N LEU A 54 12.47 -5.47 -8.81
CA LEU A 54 11.28 -5.72 -9.63
C LEU A 54 11.35 -5.03 -11.00
N SER A 55 12.14 -3.96 -11.16
CA SER A 55 12.32 -3.27 -12.45
C SER A 55 13.03 -4.12 -13.51
N LYS A 56 13.57 -5.29 -13.13
CA LYS A 56 14.10 -6.29 -14.07
C LYS A 56 13.00 -7.06 -14.80
N THR A 57 11.77 -7.02 -14.28
CA THR A 57 10.60 -7.73 -14.81
C THR A 57 9.49 -6.78 -15.22
N PHE A 58 9.29 -5.70 -14.46
CA PHE A 58 8.21 -4.74 -14.64
C PHE A 58 8.74 -3.37 -15.03
N THR A 59 7.86 -2.53 -15.56
CA THR A 59 8.00 -1.08 -15.39
C THR A 59 7.35 -0.73 -14.05
N VAL A 60 8.18 -0.60 -13.01
CA VAL A 60 7.71 -0.31 -11.66
C VAL A 60 7.39 1.17 -11.55
N VAL A 61 6.18 1.49 -11.11
CA VAL A 61 5.68 2.85 -10.91
C VAL A 61 5.50 3.07 -9.41
N THR A 62 6.23 4.02 -8.85
CA THR A 62 6.11 4.43 -7.44
C THR A 62 5.68 5.89 -7.42
N TYR A 63 4.73 6.27 -6.57
CA TYR A 63 4.18 7.63 -6.57
C TYR A 63 3.87 8.12 -5.16
N ASP A 64 3.87 9.43 -5.00
CA ASP A 64 3.43 10.07 -3.77
C ASP A 64 1.91 10.25 -3.84
N ARG A 65 1.19 9.77 -2.83
CA ARG A 65 -0.27 9.96 -2.76
C ARG A 65 -0.62 11.45 -2.65
N ARG A 66 -1.82 11.85 -3.06
CA ARG A 66 -2.25 13.26 -2.99
C ARG A 66 -2.06 13.83 -1.58
N GLY A 67 -1.42 14.99 -1.50
CA GLY A 67 -1.13 15.67 -0.23
C GLY A 67 0.11 15.17 0.52
N PHE A 68 0.90 14.28 -0.06
CA PHE A 68 2.16 13.79 0.51
C PHE A 68 3.36 14.15 -0.35
N SER A 69 4.52 14.39 0.29
CA SER A 69 5.83 14.52 -0.35
C SER A 69 5.83 15.41 -1.61
N GLY A 70 6.14 14.86 -2.79
CA GLY A 70 6.21 15.57 -4.06
C GLY A 70 4.85 15.89 -4.70
N SER A 71 3.76 15.29 -4.20
CA SER A 71 2.40 15.50 -4.70
C SER A 71 1.73 16.70 -4.06
N LYS A 72 1.22 17.63 -4.88
CA LYS A 72 0.69 18.92 -4.44
C LYS A 72 -0.84 18.97 -4.52
N LEU A 73 -1.47 19.55 -3.51
CA LEU A 73 -2.87 19.94 -3.57
C LEU A 73 -2.96 21.29 -4.27
N VAL A 74 -3.71 21.37 -5.37
CA VAL A 74 -3.84 22.59 -6.19
C VAL A 74 -5.28 23.11 -6.26
N GLY A 75 -6.20 22.49 -5.53
CA GLY A 75 -7.60 22.90 -5.41
C GLY A 75 -8.26 22.38 -4.13
N GLU A 76 -9.54 22.67 -3.96
CA GLU A 76 -10.33 22.17 -2.83
C GLU A 76 -10.36 20.64 -2.79
N GLN A 77 -10.34 20.09 -1.57
CA GLN A 77 -10.36 18.65 -1.34
C GLN A 77 -11.64 18.25 -0.63
N ASP A 78 -12.30 17.22 -1.14
CA ASP A 78 -13.35 16.51 -0.44
C ASP A 78 -12.77 15.33 0.36
N TYR A 79 -12.68 15.52 1.68
CA TYR A 79 -12.20 14.50 2.59
C TYR A 79 -13.28 13.47 2.97
N SER A 80 -14.56 13.67 2.65
CA SER A 80 -15.63 12.74 3.02
C SER A 80 -15.58 11.41 2.24
N HIS A 81 -15.09 11.47 1.00
CA HIS A 81 -14.93 10.31 0.10
C HIS A 81 -13.49 10.04 -0.31
N ARG A 82 -12.53 10.41 0.56
CA ARG A 82 -11.11 10.48 0.18
C ARG A 82 -10.54 9.17 -0.35
N ILE A 83 -10.90 8.01 0.19
CA ILE A 83 -10.39 6.73 -0.31
C ILE A 83 -10.82 6.45 -1.76
N ASN A 84 -12.02 6.90 -2.17
CA ASN A 84 -12.46 6.83 -3.57
C ASN A 84 -11.60 7.74 -4.43
N THR A 85 -11.26 8.93 -3.92
CA THR A 85 -10.39 9.88 -4.60
C THR A 85 -8.98 9.31 -4.81
N ASP A 86 -8.37 8.74 -3.77
CA ASP A 86 -7.05 8.09 -3.86
C ASP A 86 -7.08 6.87 -4.82
N ALA A 87 -8.18 6.11 -4.86
CA ALA A 87 -8.37 5.03 -5.82
C ALA A 87 -8.49 5.55 -7.27
N ASN A 88 -9.24 6.64 -7.49
CA ASN A 88 -9.36 7.28 -8.80
C ASN A 88 -8.03 7.88 -9.29
N ASP A 89 -7.20 8.36 -8.37
CA ASP A 89 -5.84 8.83 -8.68
C ASP A 89 -4.95 7.68 -9.17
N ALA A 90 -4.94 6.56 -8.45
CA ALA A 90 -4.22 5.36 -8.85
C ALA A 90 -4.69 4.87 -10.23
N ALA A 91 -6.01 4.87 -10.48
CA ALA A 91 -6.58 4.55 -11.79
C ALA A 91 -6.13 5.52 -12.89
N SER A 92 -6.10 6.82 -12.59
CA SER A 92 -5.63 7.86 -13.53
C SER A 92 -4.17 7.68 -13.88
N LEU A 93 -3.33 7.31 -12.91
CA LEU A 93 -1.92 7.05 -13.13
C LEU A 93 -1.68 5.80 -13.99
N ILE A 94 -2.42 4.72 -13.76
CA ILE A 94 -2.38 3.52 -14.62
C ILE A 94 -2.77 3.89 -16.06
N LYS A 95 -3.92 4.56 -16.24
CA LYS A 95 -4.46 4.97 -17.56
C LYS A 95 -3.53 5.96 -18.29
N HIS A 96 -2.77 6.77 -17.56
CA HIS A 96 -1.76 7.68 -18.11
C HIS A 96 -0.54 6.93 -18.67
N LEU A 97 -0.14 5.83 -18.04
CA LEU A 97 1.10 5.11 -18.35
C LEU A 97 0.90 3.93 -19.30
N THR A 98 -0.31 3.38 -19.39
CA THR A 98 -0.60 2.21 -20.22
C THR A 98 -2.08 2.10 -20.59
N ASN A 99 -2.37 1.45 -21.73
CA ASN A 99 -3.71 1.02 -22.11
C ASN A 99 -3.99 -0.45 -21.74
N GLU A 100 -2.98 -1.18 -21.28
CA GLU A 100 -3.08 -2.57 -20.85
C GLU A 100 -3.35 -2.67 -19.33
N PRO A 101 -4.09 -3.70 -18.86
CA PRO A 101 -4.28 -3.92 -17.43
C PRO A 101 -2.94 -4.04 -16.67
N ALA A 102 -2.83 -3.34 -15.53
CA ALA A 102 -1.61 -3.25 -14.74
C ALA A 102 -1.59 -4.21 -13.55
N PHE A 103 -0.39 -4.52 -13.06
CA PHE A 103 -0.18 -5.14 -11.76
C PHE A 103 -0.20 -4.05 -10.69
N VAL A 104 -0.75 -4.37 -9.52
CA VAL A 104 -0.79 -3.45 -8.38
C VAL A 104 -0.26 -4.16 -7.15
N PHE A 105 0.74 -3.59 -6.51
CA PHE A 105 1.17 -3.94 -5.17
C PHE A 105 0.86 -2.76 -4.24
N ALA A 106 0.34 -3.04 -3.05
CA ALA A 106 0.00 -1.98 -2.12
C ALA A 106 0.14 -2.48 -0.69
N SER A 107 0.58 -1.62 0.23
CA SER A 107 0.77 -1.99 1.64
C SER A 107 -0.01 -1.10 2.58
N SER A 108 -0.53 -1.67 3.68
CA SER A 108 -1.13 -0.91 4.78
C SER A 108 -2.31 -0.03 4.33
N SER A 109 -2.33 1.27 4.61
CA SER A 109 -3.38 2.18 4.10
C SER A 109 -3.42 2.24 2.56
N GLY A 110 -2.30 2.03 1.88
CA GLY A 110 -2.27 1.88 0.42
C GLY A 110 -2.98 0.61 -0.04
N ALA A 111 -2.94 -0.47 0.74
CA ALA A 111 -3.67 -1.70 0.43
C ALA A 111 -5.19 -1.46 0.51
N LEU A 112 -5.66 -0.61 1.43
CA LEU A 112 -7.06 -0.18 1.47
C LEU A 112 -7.45 0.60 0.20
N VAL A 113 -6.60 1.54 -0.24
CA VAL A 113 -6.79 2.25 -1.53
C VAL A 113 -6.85 1.26 -2.69
N SER A 114 -6.01 0.22 -2.68
CA SER A 114 -5.97 -0.78 -3.75
C SER A 114 -7.22 -1.68 -3.82
N LEU A 115 -7.83 -2.00 -2.67
CA LEU A 115 -9.10 -2.71 -2.61
C LEU A 115 -10.23 -1.83 -3.17
N GLN A 116 -10.22 -0.54 -2.83
CA GLN A 116 -11.17 0.41 -3.41
C GLN A 116 -10.95 0.60 -4.92
N LEU A 117 -9.70 0.59 -5.38
CA LEU A 117 -9.35 0.61 -6.80
C LEU A 117 -9.91 -0.62 -7.53
N MET A 118 -9.77 -1.82 -6.98
CA MET A 118 -10.38 -3.04 -7.55
C MET A 118 -11.90 -2.96 -7.61
N THR A 119 -12.52 -2.33 -6.61
CA THR A 119 -13.97 -2.16 -6.56
C THR A 119 -14.48 -1.20 -7.64
N LEU A 120 -13.74 -0.12 -7.90
CA LEU A 120 -14.17 0.97 -8.79
C LEU A 120 -13.72 0.77 -10.24
N HIS A 121 -12.53 0.20 -10.45
CA HIS A 121 -11.89 0.07 -11.77
C HIS A 121 -11.28 -1.35 -11.97
N PRO A 122 -12.06 -2.43 -11.84
CA PRO A 122 -11.53 -3.79 -11.99
C PRO A 122 -10.97 -4.08 -13.40
N GLU A 123 -11.40 -3.34 -14.42
CA GLU A 123 -11.04 -3.54 -15.83
C GLU A 123 -9.57 -3.21 -16.14
N ILE A 124 -8.96 -2.30 -15.36
CA ILE A 124 -7.56 -1.88 -15.57
C ILE A 124 -6.56 -2.67 -14.73
N ILE A 125 -7.01 -3.71 -14.01
CA ILE A 125 -6.16 -4.48 -13.09
C ILE A 125 -5.98 -5.91 -13.61
N LYS A 126 -4.72 -6.26 -13.86
CA LYS A 126 -4.28 -7.61 -14.22
C LYS A 126 -4.21 -8.51 -12.98
N ALA A 127 -3.56 -8.00 -11.93
CA ALA A 127 -3.43 -8.65 -10.64
C ALA A 127 -3.23 -7.59 -9.54
N LEU A 128 -3.86 -7.80 -8.39
CA LEU A 128 -3.75 -6.98 -7.21
C LEU A 128 -3.14 -7.80 -6.07
N VAL A 129 -2.11 -7.26 -5.43
CA VAL A 129 -1.46 -7.80 -4.23
C VAL A 129 -1.66 -6.81 -3.09
N PRO A 130 -2.75 -6.92 -2.33
CA PRO A 130 -2.98 -6.10 -1.14
C PRO A 130 -2.22 -6.74 0.03
N HIS A 131 -1.09 -6.13 0.39
CA HIS A 131 -0.25 -6.54 1.51
C HIS A 131 -0.75 -5.89 2.80
N GLU A 132 -1.25 -6.72 3.71
CA GLU A 132 -1.60 -6.31 5.08
C GLU A 132 -2.50 -5.05 5.18
N PRO A 133 -3.70 -5.04 4.56
CA PRO A 133 -4.63 -3.94 4.68
C PRO A 133 -5.13 -3.82 6.12
N THR A 134 -5.11 -2.62 6.69
CA THR A 134 -5.55 -2.34 8.07
C THR A 134 -7.09 -2.20 8.18
N ALA A 135 -7.85 -3.06 7.51
CA ALA A 135 -9.31 -2.96 7.41
C ALA A 135 -10.02 -3.49 8.67
N LEU A 136 -10.60 -2.59 9.47
CA LEU A 136 -11.15 -2.92 10.79
C LEU A 136 -12.32 -3.91 10.73
N LYS A 137 -13.15 -3.83 9.68
CA LYS A 137 -14.35 -4.67 9.49
C LYS A 137 -14.02 -6.16 9.50
N TYR A 138 -12.78 -6.53 9.14
CA TYR A 138 -12.33 -7.92 9.02
C TYR A 138 -11.44 -8.34 10.20
N LEU A 139 -11.59 -7.70 11.36
CA LEU A 139 -10.89 -8.07 12.59
C LEU A 139 -11.81 -8.89 13.52
N PRO A 140 -11.28 -9.78 14.38
CA PRO A 140 -12.09 -10.61 15.28
C PRO A 140 -12.97 -9.84 16.28
N ASP A 141 -12.56 -8.62 16.65
CA ASP A 141 -13.28 -7.73 17.58
C ASP A 141 -13.28 -6.30 17.03
N VAL A 142 -14.18 -6.04 16.08
CA VAL A 142 -14.24 -4.77 15.35
C VAL A 142 -14.43 -3.57 16.28
N GLU A 143 -15.25 -3.70 17.32
CA GLU A 143 -15.55 -2.59 18.24
C GLU A 143 -14.35 -2.26 19.13
N LYS A 144 -13.62 -3.27 19.63
CA LYS A 144 -12.33 -3.03 20.31
C LYS A 144 -11.38 -2.26 19.40
N TRP A 145 -11.22 -2.68 18.14
CA TRP A 145 -10.25 -2.05 17.24
C TRP A 145 -10.65 -0.65 16.79
N LYS A 146 -11.95 -0.38 16.62
CA LYS A 146 -12.46 0.99 16.45
C LYS A 146 -12.11 1.87 17.65
N ALA A 147 -12.30 1.35 18.87
CA ALA A 147 -11.94 2.07 20.09
C ALA A 147 -10.42 2.31 20.17
N THR A 148 -9.59 1.33 19.81
CA THR A 148 -8.12 1.48 19.76
C THR A 148 -7.68 2.55 18.75
N VAL A 149 -8.25 2.57 17.55
CA VAL A 149 -7.96 3.61 16.53
C VAL A 149 -8.40 4.99 17.02
N GLN A 150 -9.55 5.09 17.70
CA GLN A 150 -10.00 6.34 18.29
C GLN A 150 -9.08 6.79 19.44
N GLU A 151 -8.64 5.88 20.31
CA GLU A 151 -7.69 6.18 21.39
C GLU A 151 -6.35 6.71 20.85
N ILE A 152 -5.81 6.10 19.79
CA ILE A 152 -4.60 6.59 19.12
C ILE A 152 -4.80 8.01 18.59
N TYR A 153 -5.95 8.29 17.98
CA TYR A 153 -6.27 9.63 17.49
C TYR A 153 -6.45 10.65 18.62
N ASP A 154 -7.09 10.25 19.72
CA ASP A 154 -7.25 11.11 20.89
C ASP A 154 -5.88 11.48 21.48
N ILE A 155 -4.97 10.51 21.60
CA ILE A 155 -3.58 10.75 22.00
C ILE A 155 -2.90 11.73 21.02
N TYR A 156 -3.07 11.54 19.71
CA TYR A 156 -2.53 12.47 18.71
C TYR A 156 -3.01 13.91 18.94
N THR A 157 -4.31 14.10 19.18
CA THR A 157 -4.88 15.45 19.39
C THR A 157 -4.48 16.09 20.72
N LYS A 158 -4.18 15.31 21.75
CA LYS A 158 -3.88 15.79 23.11
C LYS A 158 -2.38 15.89 23.40
N GLU A 159 -1.59 14.96 22.88
CA GLU A 159 -0.20 14.71 23.27
C GLU A 159 0.77 14.74 22.08
N GLY A 160 0.29 14.83 20.84
CA GLY A 160 1.11 14.93 19.63
C GLY A 160 1.42 13.59 18.96
N GLU A 161 2.20 13.63 17.87
CA GLU A 161 2.42 12.44 17.02
C GLU A 161 3.24 11.35 17.69
N GLY A 162 4.23 11.70 18.51
CA GLY A 162 5.14 10.75 19.15
C GLY A 162 4.40 9.71 19.99
N PRO A 163 3.68 10.12 21.05
CA PRO A 163 2.89 9.19 21.88
C PRO A 163 1.85 8.40 21.08
N ALA A 164 1.22 9.02 20.09
CA ALA A 164 0.25 8.34 19.23
C ALA A 164 0.89 7.26 18.35
N LYS A 165 2.08 7.52 17.79
CA LYS A 165 2.88 6.53 17.05
C LYS A 165 3.30 5.37 17.93
N ASP A 166 3.76 5.64 19.15
CA ASP A 166 4.14 4.61 20.10
C ASP A 166 2.95 3.69 20.41
N LYS A 167 1.77 4.26 20.69
CA LYS A 167 0.53 3.49 20.90
C LYS A 167 0.17 2.69 19.63
N PHE A 168 0.23 3.32 18.45
CA PHE A 168 -0.05 2.65 17.18
C PHE A 168 0.84 1.42 16.98
N VAL A 169 2.15 1.56 17.13
CA VAL A 169 3.10 0.45 16.93
C VAL A 169 2.85 -0.67 17.93
N ASN A 170 2.65 -0.33 19.21
CA ASN A 170 2.44 -1.30 20.28
C ASN A 170 1.15 -2.11 20.12
N GLU A 171 0.11 -1.52 19.52
CA GLU A 171 -1.17 -2.21 19.30
C GLU A 171 -1.15 -2.98 17.98
N LEU A 172 -0.67 -2.39 16.89
CA LEU A 172 -0.86 -2.95 15.55
C LEU A 172 0.22 -3.96 15.16
N ILE A 173 1.49 -3.69 15.48
CA ILE A 173 2.62 -4.56 15.12
C ILE A 173 3.54 -4.87 16.33
N PRO A 174 2.98 -5.41 17.43
CA PRO A 174 3.75 -5.65 18.64
C PRO A 174 4.87 -6.66 18.42
N GLY A 175 6.06 -6.35 18.94
CA GLY A 175 7.17 -7.31 19.05
C GLY A 175 7.78 -7.77 17.72
N THR A 176 7.49 -7.09 16.61
CA THR A 176 8.13 -7.35 15.31
C THR A 176 9.33 -6.43 15.12
N GLN A 177 10.32 -6.88 14.34
CA GLN A 177 11.47 -6.05 13.93
C GLN A 177 10.99 -4.73 13.31
N ASP A 178 9.95 -4.81 12.48
CA ASP A 178 9.33 -3.67 11.81
C ASP A 178 8.74 -2.67 12.81
N GLY A 179 8.05 -3.18 13.84
CA GLY A 179 7.53 -2.36 14.92
C GLY A 179 8.63 -1.64 15.68
N GLU A 180 9.72 -2.34 16.00
CA GLU A 180 10.88 -1.72 16.66
C GLU A 180 11.52 -0.61 15.82
N LEU A 181 11.60 -0.79 14.51
CA LEU A 181 12.10 0.23 13.58
C LEU A 181 11.14 1.42 13.47
N MET A 182 9.82 1.16 13.38
CA MET A 182 8.80 2.21 13.37
C MET A 182 8.81 3.02 14.68
N ARG A 183 9.09 2.37 15.83
CA ARG A 183 9.27 3.03 17.13
C ARG A 183 10.59 3.80 17.22
N GLY A 184 11.67 3.25 16.67
CA GLY A 184 13.01 3.82 16.69
C GLY A 184 13.17 5.09 15.85
N GLY A 185 12.20 5.38 14.96
CA GLY A 185 12.09 6.60 14.18
C GLY A 185 11.75 7.83 15.02
N LYS A 186 12.66 8.24 15.92
CA LYS A 186 12.64 9.52 16.65
C LYS A 186 12.97 10.71 15.72
N GLY A 187 12.45 10.68 14.50
CA GLY A 187 12.50 11.82 13.59
C GLY A 187 11.49 12.88 14.03
N PRO A 188 11.71 14.16 13.67
CA PRO A 188 10.69 15.18 13.87
C PRO A 188 9.39 14.78 13.18
N GLU A 189 8.27 15.29 13.69
CA GLU A 189 6.98 15.23 13.00
C GLU A 189 7.17 15.64 11.53
N THR A 190 6.65 14.83 10.62
CA THR A 190 6.73 15.11 9.18
C THR A 190 5.39 15.63 8.70
N PRO A 191 5.35 16.56 7.73
CA PRO A 191 4.09 17.00 7.13
C PRO A 191 3.22 15.81 6.67
N ASN A 192 3.86 14.75 6.16
CA ASN A 192 3.20 13.52 5.76
C ASN A 192 2.53 12.79 6.94
N THR A 193 3.22 12.64 8.07
CA THR A 193 2.61 11.99 9.23
C THR A 193 1.45 12.83 9.76
N THR A 194 1.62 14.14 9.86
CA THR A 194 0.55 15.06 10.29
C THR A 194 -0.67 14.93 9.40
N TYR A 195 -0.45 14.88 8.07
CA TYR A 195 -1.51 14.75 7.09
C TYR A 195 -2.24 13.40 7.21
N TRP A 196 -1.49 12.31 7.40
CA TRP A 196 -2.05 10.98 7.63
C TRP A 196 -2.91 10.91 8.90
N PHE A 197 -2.41 11.42 10.04
CA PHE A 197 -3.19 11.45 11.28
C PHE A 197 -4.49 12.24 11.11
N LYS A 198 -4.43 13.42 10.50
CA LYS A 198 -5.59 14.30 10.31
C LYS A 198 -6.66 13.69 9.40
N HIS A 199 -6.25 12.98 8.35
CA HIS A 199 -7.15 12.71 7.23
C HIS A 199 -7.30 11.23 6.86
N GLU A 200 -6.52 10.29 7.44
CA GLU A 200 -6.60 8.86 7.10
C GLU A 200 -6.81 7.96 8.30
N MET A 201 -6.10 8.23 9.42
CA MET A 201 -5.98 7.29 10.54
C MET A 201 -7.33 6.72 11.03
N ARG A 202 -8.38 7.55 11.06
CA ARG A 202 -9.73 7.10 11.43
C ARG A 202 -10.58 6.62 10.26
N GLN A 203 -10.50 7.31 9.13
CA GLN A 203 -11.40 7.10 7.99
C GLN A 203 -11.05 5.82 7.23
N TYR A 204 -9.78 5.62 6.90
CA TYR A 204 -9.35 4.55 5.98
C TYR A 204 -9.60 3.17 6.59
N PRO A 205 -9.14 2.86 7.81
CA PRO A 205 -9.39 1.55 8.44
C PRO A 205 -10.88 1.22 8.58
N SER A 206 -11.73 2.24 8.70
CA SER A 206 -13.19 2.11 8.85
C SER A 206 -13.94 2.02 7.51
N THR A 207 -13.24 2.00 6.38
CA THR A 207 -13.88 1.94 5.06
C THR A 207 -14.67 0.65 4.91
N ASP A 208 -15.92 0.78 4.47
CA ASP A 208 -16.75 -0.35 4.09
C ASP A 208 -16.60 -0.61 2.58
N PHE A 209 -15.82 -1.63 2.24
CA PHE A 209 -15.62 -2.04 0.85
C PHE A 209 -16.81 -2.87 0.36
N ASP A 210 -17.19 -2.65 -0.90
CA ASP A 210 -18.15 -3.49 -1.61
C ASP A 210 -17.54 -4.90 -1.79
N THR A 211 -17.89 -5.77 -0.85
CA THR A 211 -17.26 -7.08 -0.71
C THR A 211 -17.70 -8.02 -1.82
N ASP A 212 -18.91 -7.84 -2.34
CA ASP A 212 -19.45 -8.62 -3.45
C ASP A 212 -18.64 -8.34 -4.72
N LYS A 213 -18.35 -7.07 -5.03
CA LYS A 213 -17.47 -6.71 -6.17
C LYS A 213 -16.04 -7.20 -6.02
N LEU A 214 -15.50 -7.20 -4.80
CA LEU A 214 -14.19 -7.78 -4.53
C LEU A 214 -14.20 -9.30 -4.77
N GLU A 215 -15.27 -9.98 -4.35
CA GLU A 215 -15.42 -11.42 -4.57
C GLU A 215 -15.59 -11.76 -6.05
N GLU A 216 -16.37 -10.99 -6.81
CA GLU A 216 -16.50 -11.12 -8.28
C GLU A 216 -15.15 -11.05 -9.00
N ASN A 217 -14.18 -10.32 -8.43
CA ASN A 217 -12.84 -10.14 -8.97
C ASN A 217 -11.76 -10.93 -8.22
N LYS A 218 -12.11 -11.90 -7.37
CA LYS A 218 -11.16 -12.63 -6.51
C LYS A 218 -10.03 -13.32 -7.25
N ASP A 219 -10.23 -13.70 -8.52
CA ASP A 219 -9.19 -14.31 -9.36
C ASP A 219 -8.06 -13.34 -9.77
N LYS A 220 -8.28 -12.04 -9.57
CA LYS A 220 -7.25 -10.99 -9.73
C LYS A 220 -6.56 -10.67 -8.41
N ILE A 221 -7.10 -11.07 -7.26
CA ILE A 221 -6.60 -10.68 -5.95
C ILE A 221 -5.71 -11.79 -5.36
N LEU A 222 -4.49 -11.43 -5.00
CA LEU A 222 -3.54 -12.27 -4.29
C LEU A 222 -3.24 -11.63 -2.93
N PHE A 223 -4.08 -11.94 -1.94
CA PHE A 223 -3.90 -11.52 -0.55
C PHE A 223 -2.51 -11.89 -0.05
N CYS A 224 -1.80 -10.92 0.55
CA CYS A 224 -0.38 -11.06 0.90
C CYS A 224 -0.11 -10.67 2.35
N VAL A 225 0.70 -11.46 3.05
CA VAL A 225 1.07 -11.26 4.46
C VAL A 225 2.54 -11.57 4.70
N GLY A 226 3.19 -10.76 5.55
CA GLY A 226 4.53 -11.05 6.06
C GLY A 226 4.52 -12.25 7.00
N ARG A 227 5.55 -13.11 6.90
CA ARG A 227 5.76 -14.28 7.79
C ARG A 227 5.85 -13.90 9.26
N ASP A 228 6.33 -12.70 9.55
CA ASP A 228 6.51 -12.22 10.92
C ASP A 228 5.26 -11.50 11.46
N SER A 229 4.23 -11.31 10.62
CA SER A 229 2.98 -10.63 10.97
C SER A 229 1.83 -11.57 11.32
N VAL A 230 1.98 -12.90 11.27
CA VAL A 230 0.87 -13.88 11.24
C VAL A 230 -0.12 -13.77 12.42
N ASN A 231 0.23 -13.08 13.52
CA ASN A 231 -0.66 -12.81 14.66
C ASN A 231 -0.80 -11.32 15.01
N THR A 232 -0.52 -10.43 14.07
CA THR A 232 -0.65 -8.98 14.25
C THR A 232 -1.92 -8.47 13.56
N MET A 233 -2.36 -7.26 13.93
CA MET A 233 -3.58 -6.68 13.37
C MET A 233 -3.58 -6.62 11.84
N PRO A 234 -2.50 -6.18 11.15
CA PRO A 234 -2.50 -6.09 9.69
C PRO A 234 -2.63 -7.44 8.95
N ALA A 235 -2.34 -8.58 9.59
CA ALA A 235 -2.48 -9.90 8.99
C ALA A 235 -3.91 -10.46 9.02
N TRP A 236 -4.73 -10.07 10.01
CA TRP A 236 -6.08 -10.62 10.16
C TRP A 236 -7.01 -10.27 8.99
N PRO A 237 -7.02 -9.04 8.44
CA PRO A 237 -7.85 -8.73 7.28
C PRO A 237 -7.48 -9.57 6.06
N VAL A 238 -6.18 -9.81 5.82
CA VAL A 238 -5.68 -10.68 4.74
C VAL A 238 -6.27 -12.09 4.87
N THR A 239 -6.09 -12.69 6.05
CA THR A 239 -6.49 -14.08 6.30
C THR A 239 -8.01 -14.25 6.30
N ASN A 240 -8.75 -13.31 6.87
CA ASN A 240 -10.21 -13.35 6.94
C ASN A 240 -10.86 -13.12 5.57
N LEU A 241 -10.37 -12.16 4.77
CA LEU A 241 -10.85 -11.95 3.40
C LEU A 241 -10.50 -13.13 2.49
N ALA A 242 -9.27 -13.65 2.57
CA ALA A 242 -8.87 -14.82 1.78
C ALA A 242 -9.73 -16.05 2.10
N LYS A 243 -10.01 -16.28 3.39
CA LYS A 243 -10.94 -17.33 3.83
C LYS A 243 -12.36 -17.10 3.31
N GLN A 244 -12.86 -15.87 3.39
CA GLN A 244 -14.20 -15.53 2.88
C GLN A 244 -14.32 -15.81 1.38
N PHE A 245 -13.32 -15.43 0.59
CA PHE A 245 -13.35 -15.61 -0.87
C PHE A 245 -12.97 -17.03 -1.32
N GLY A 246 -12.43 -17.85 -0.42
CA GLY A 246 -11.88 -19.18 -0.73
C GLY A 246 -10.59 -19.12 -1.56
N THR A 247 -9.71 -18.14 -1.29
CA THR A 247 -8.45 -17.94 -2.02
C THR A 247 -7.22 -18.23 -1.16
N GLU A 248 -6.11 -18.62 -1.78
CA GLU A 248 -4.83 -18.79 -1.08
C GLU A 248 -4.23 -17.43 -0.69
N VAL A 249 -3.56 -17.39 0.47
CA VAL A 249 -2.74 -16.26 0.92
C VAL A 249 -1.29 -16.46 0.47
N LEU A 250 -0.69 -15.44 -0.12
CA LEU A 250 0.74 -15.37 -0.38
C LEU A 250 1.48 -14.97 0.90
N SER A 251 2.44 -15.78 1.32
CA SER A 251 3.30 -15.49 2.47
C SER A 251 4.70 -15.08 2.01
N VAL A 252 5.14 -13.90 2.43
CA VAL A 252 6.41 -13.26 2.04
C VAL A 252 7.32 -13.02 3.25
N PRO A 253 8.66 -12.92 3.07
CA PRO A 253 9.61 -12.61 4.14
C PRO A 253 9.33 -11.28 4.85
N GLY A 254 9.70 -11.21 6.13
CA GLY A 254 9.52 -10.03 6.98
C GLY A 254 8.11 -9.91 7.55
N GLY A 255 7.81 -8.76 8.16
CA GLY A 255 6.47 -8.37 8.58
C GLY A 255 5.88 -7.27 7.69
N HIS A 256 5.20 -6.31 8.31
CA HIS A 256 4.60 -5.12 7.71
C HIS A 256 5.48 -4.33 6.74
N LEU A 257 6.79 -4.30 6.97
CA LEU A 257 7.82 -3.58 6.22
C LEU A 257 8.76 -4.54 5.46
N GLY A 258 8.38 -5.82 5.31
CA GLY A 258 9.22 -6.84 4.68
C GLY A 258 9.72 -6.49 3.28
N TYR A 259 8.92 -5.75 2.49
CA TYR A 259 9.34 -5.28 1.15
C TYR A 259 10.48 -4.25 1.19
N ALA A 260 10.68 -3.56 2.32
CA ALA A 260 11.77 -2.61 2.51
C ALA A 260 12.98 -3.26 3.19
N LEU A 261 12.75 -4.17 4.15
CA LEU A 261 13.81 -4.79 4.97
C LEU A 261 14.40 -6.06 4.34
N HIS A 262 13.59 -6.81 3.59
CA HIS A 262 13.98 -8.06 2.93
C HIS A 262 13.66 -8.01 1.42
N PRO A 263 14.04 -6.94 0.69
CA PRO A 263 13.53 -6.67 -0.65
C PRO A 263 13.81 -7.79 -1.66
N ALA A 264 14.96 -8.46 -1.56
CA ALA A 264 15.34 -9.52 -2.48
C ALA A 264 14.48 -10.79 -2.33
N ASP A 265 14.36 -11.29 -1.11
CA ASP A 265 13.55 -12.48 -0.84
C ASP A 265 12.06 -12.17 -0.99
N PHE A 266 11.63 -10.96 -0.62
CA PHE A 266 10.27 -10.49 -0.84
C PHE A 266 9.93 -10.45 -2.33
N ALA A 267 10.78 -9.84 -3.16
CA ALA A 267 10.57 -9.79 -4.61
C ALA A 267 10.52 -11.20 -5.23
N LYS A 268 11.40 -12.10 -4.80
CA LYS A 268 11.42 -13.50 -5.26
C LYS A 268 10.09 -14.19 -5.01
N ASP A 269 9.57 -14.11 -3.78
CA ASP A 269 8.33 -14.80 -3.40
C ASP A 269 7.10 -14.13 -4.01
N LEU A 270 7.12 -12.80 -4.16
CA LEU A 270 6.10 -12.04 -4.89
C LEU A 270 6.00 -12.49 -6.36
N LEU A 271 7.13 -12.59 -7.06
CA LEU A 271 7.18 -13.05 -8.45
C LEU A 271 6.69 -14.50 -8.58
N ALA A 272 7.12 -15.39 -7.68
CA ALA A 272 6.67 -16.77 -7.66
C ALA A 272 5.15 -16.89 -7.43
N GLY A 273 4.60 -16.07 -6.54
CA GLY A 273 3.16 -16.00 -6.27
C GLY A 273 2.35 -15.56 -7.49
N LEU A 274 2.82 -14.53 -8.20
CA LEU A 274 2.20 -14.06 -9.45
C LEU A 274 2.29 -15.11 -10.56
N GLN A 275 3.44 -15.78 -10.71
CA GLN A 275 3.64 -16.83 -11.71
C GLN A 275 2.75 -18.05 -11.44
N LYS A 276 2.62 -18.51 -10.19
CA LYS A 276 1.75 -19.65 -9.82
C LYS A 276 0.29 -19.42 -10.23
N ARG A 277 -0.17 -18.17 -10.29
CA ARG A 277 -1.52 -17.79 -10.71
C ARG A 277 -1.66 -17.46 -12.20
N GLY A 278 -0.65 -17.77 -13.01
CA GLY A 278 -0.64 -17.48 -14.45
C GLY A 278 -0.75 -15.99 -14.75
N LYS A 279 -0.27 -15.14 -13.84
CA LYS A 279 -0.30 -13.68 -14.00
C LYS A 279 0.99 -13.14 -14.61
N LEU A 280 2.08 -13.90 -14.57
CA LEU A 280 3.37 -13.63 -15.23
C LEU A 280 3.68 -14.69 -16.27
#